data_AF-A0A3B9ZUE2-F1
#
_entry.id   AF-A0A3B9ZUE2-F1
#
_cell.length_a   1.000
_cell.length_b   1.000
_cell.length_c   1.000
_cell.angle_alpha   90.00
_cell.angle_beta   90.00
_cell.angle_gamma   90.00
#
_symmetry.space_group_name_H-M   'P 1'
#
loop_
_entity.id
_entity.type
_entity.pdbx_description
1 polymer ?
#
loop_
_entity_poly.entity_id
_entity_poly.type
_entity_poly.pdbx_seq_one_letter_code
_entity_poly.pdbx_strand_id
1 'polypeptide(L)' 'MTTIVIRPKNKAEREFLSRLLKKMNIETQFVEEPVPNVETRKAMEDVEQRKGTKVKDSQGLFSKLGI' A
#
# COMPACT_ATOMS: atom_id res chain seq x y z
N MET A 1 19.88 -15.75 -8.09
CA MET A 1 18.41 -15.72 -8.28
C MET A 1 17.95 -14.33 -7.89
N THR A 2 17.37 -13.57 -8.81
CA THR A 2 16.99 -12.16 -8.58
C THR A 2 15.53 -12.10 -8.21
N THR A 3 15.23 -11.74 -6.97
CA THR A 3 13.84 -11.59 -6.49
C THR A 3 13.39 -10.15 -6.72
N ILE A 4 12.31 -9.95 -7.47
CA ILE A 4 11.71 -8.64 -7.72
C ILE A 4 10.44 -8.52 -6.87
N VAL A 5 10.41 -7.54 -5.98
CA VAL A 5 9.24 -7.23 -5.16
C VAL A 5 8.41 -6.15 -5.84
N ILE A 6 7.17 -6.46 -6.19
CA ILE A 6 6.25 -5.53 -6.86
C ILE A 6 5.07 -5.24 -5.92
N ARG A 7 4.86 -3.96 -5.58
CA ARG A 7 3.71 -3.51 -4.79
C ARG A 7 2.69 -2.82 -5.70
N PRO A 8 1.59 -3.49 -6.09
CA PRO A 8 0.55 -2.87 -6.91
C PRO A 8 -0.16 -1.76 -6.13
N LYS A 9 -0.48 -0.65 -6.80
CA LYS A 9 -1.17 0.51 -6.22
C LYS A 9 -2.65 0.25 -6.00
N ASN A 10 -3.26 -0.62 -6.81
CA ASN A 10 -4.68 -0.94 -6.71
C ASN A 10 -4.98 -2.39 -7.16
N LYS A 11 -6.23 -2.82 -6.91
CA LYS A 11 -6.68 -4.19 -7.25
C LYS A 11 -6.59 -4.49 -8.76
N ALA A 12 -6.89 -3.50 -9.61
CA ALA A 12 -6.82 -3.66 -11.05
C ALA A 12 -5.38 -3.91 -11.55
N GLU A 13 -4.40 -3.22 -10.96
CA GLU A 13 -2.99 -3.40 -11.25
C GLU A 13 -2.47 -4.76 -10.76
N ARG A 14 -2.91 -5.21 -9.58
CA ARG A 14 -2.62 -6.59 -9.09
C ARG A 14 -3.11 -7.63 -10.10
N GLU A 15 -4.34 -7.49 -10.59
CA GLU A 15 -4.91 -8.41 -11.58
C GLU A 15 -4.16 -8.36 -12.91
N PHE A 16 -3.83 -7.18 -13.42
CA PHE A 16 -3.04 -7.00 -14.63
C PHE A 16 -1.67 -7.67 -14.53
N LEU A 17 -0.92 -7.39 -13.46
CA LEU A 17 0.41 -7.93 -13.23
C LEU A 17 0.37 -9.46 -13.08
N SER A 18 -0.62 -10.01 -12.37
CA SER A 18 -0.77 -11.46 -12.25
C SER A 18 -0.97 -12.15 -13.61
N ARG A 19 -1.77 -11.54 -14.50
CA ARG A 19 -2.02 -12.09 -15.85
C ARG A 19 -0.79 -11.95 -16.74
N LEU A 20 -0.09 -10.82 -16.65
CA LEU A 20 1.11 -10.56 -17.43
C LEU A 20 2.24 -11.53 -17.05
N LEU A 21 2.56 -11.63 -15.77
CA LEU A 21 3.65 -12.47 -15.26
C LEU A 21 3.36 -13.96 -15.52
N LYS A 22 2.10 -14.39 -15.40
CA LYS A 22 1.67 -15.74 -15.79
C LYS A 22 1.88 -16.04 -17.27
N LYS A 23 1.60 -15.07 -18.16
CA LYS A 23 1.85 -15.21 -19.61
C LYS A 23 3.34 -15.24 -19.95
N MET A 24 4.16 -14.56 -19.18
CA MET A 24 5.62 -14.54 -19.34
C MET A 24 6.30 -15.78 -18.73
N ASN A 25 5.53 -16.72 -18.17
CA ASN A 25 6.03 -17.93 -17.53
C ASN A 25 7.02 -17.66 -16.38
N ILE A 26 6.80 -16.54 -15.66
CA ILE A 26 7.60 -16.13 -14.50
C ILE A 26 6.95 -16.71 -13.24
N GLU A 27 7.74 -17.34 -12.37
CA GLU A 27 7.26 -17.78 -11.05
C GLU A 27 6.93 -16.57 -10.17
N THR A 28 5.66 -16.45 -9.78
CA THR A 28 5.18 -15.39 -8.88
C THR A 28 4.70 -15.99 -7.57
N GLN A 29 5.18 -15.45 -6.45
CA GLN A 29 4.60 -15.73 -5.13
C GLN A 29 3.82 -14.52 -4.64
N PHE A 30 2.56 -14.74 -4.29
CA PHE A 30 1.78 -13.73 -3.58
C PHE A 30 2.17 -13.81 -2.11
N VAL A 31 2.87 -12.78 -1.64
CA VAL A 31 3.14 -12.60 -0.22
C VAL A 31 2.06 -11.64 0.31
N GLU A 32 1.05 -12.19 0.97
CA GLU A 32 0.16 -11.39 1.80
C GLU A 32 0.88 -11.17 3.12
N GLU A 33 1.28 -9.93 3.41
CA GLU A 33 1.94 -9.60 4.67
C GLU A 33 0.91 -9.77 5.81
N PRO A 34 1.09 -10.75 6.72
CA PRO A 34 0.12 -11.02 7.77
C PRO A 34 0.14 -9.93 8.85
N VAL A 35 1.21 -9.13 8.88
CA VAL A 35 1.43 -8.04 9.81
C VAL A 35 1.62 -6.76 9.01
N PRO A 36 1.00 -5.63 9.42
CA PRO A 36 1.24 -4.35 8.77
C PRO A 36 2.75 -4.06 8.68
N ASN A 37 3.20 -3.64 7.50
CA ASN A 37 4.57 -3.18 7.31
C ASN A 37 4.91 -2.02 8.25
N VAL A 38 6.20 -1.69 8.34
CA VAL A 38 6.73 -0.71 9.30
C VAL A 38 6.05 0.66 9.17
N GLU A 39 5.75 1.11 7.94
CA GLU A 39 5.03 2.38 7.72
C GLU A 39 3.59 2.31 8.23
N THR A 40 2.88 1.22 7.93
CA THR A 40 1.51 1.01 8.40
C THR A 40 1.45 0.90 9.92
N ARG A 41 2.40 0.18 10.54
CA ARG A 41 2.53 0.12 12.00
C ARG A 41 2.76 1.49 12.62
N LYS A 42 3.66 2.28 12.05
CA LYS A 42 3.94 3.64 12.52
C LYS A 42 2.73 4.55 12.39
N ALA A 43 1.99 4.45 11.27
CA ALA A 43 0.75 5.20 11.09
C ALA A 43 -0.32 4.79 12.12
N MET A 44 -0.42 3.50 12.45
CA MET A 44 -1.31 3.02 13.52
C MET A 44 -0.88 3.57 14.89
N GLU A 45 0.41 3.51 15.22
CA GLU A 45 0.96 4.08 16.46
C GLU A 45 0.73 5.61 16.54
N ASP A 46 0.86 6.34 15.43
CA ASP A 46 0.62 7.79 15.38
C ASP A 46 -0.87 8.13 15.61
N VAL A 47 -1.79 7.28 15.15
CA VAL A 47 -3.22 7.39 15.45
C VAL A 47 -3.50 7.10 16.92
N GLU A 48 -2.95 6.03 17.48
CA GLU A 48 -3.09 5.67 18.90
C GLU A 48 -2.55 6.78 19.82
N GLN A 49 -1.40 7.36 19.47
CA GLN A 49 -0.77 8.47 20.18
C GLN A 49 -1.45 9.83 19.94
N ARG A 50 -2.57 9.87 19.20
CA ARG A 50 -3.30 11.10 18.83
C ARG A 50 -2.41 12.15 18.14
N LYS A 51 -1.34 11.72 17.46
CA LYS A 51 -0.50 12.58 16.61
C LYS A 51 -1.14 12.88 15.26
N GLY A 52 -2.31 12.31 14.99
CA GLY A 52 -3.11 12.61 13.82
C GLY A 52 -3.56 14.07 13.75
N THR A 53 -3.62 14.60 12.54
CA THR A 53 -4.13 15.94 12.29
C THR A 53 -5.65 15.90 12.22
N LYS A 54 -6.33 16.64 13.11
CA LYS A 54 -7.78 16.83 13.03
C LYS A 54 -8.11 18.00 12.11
N VAL A 55 -8.93 17.72 11.12
CA VAL A 55 -9.51 18.71 10.20
C VAL A 55 -11.02 18.61 10.27
N LYS A 56 -11.71 19.74 10.07
CA LYS A 56 -13.17 19.84 10.24
C LYS A 56 -13.94 19.22 9.07
N ASP A 57 -13.31 19.15 7.90
CA ASP A 57 -13.91 18.70 6.67
C ASP A 57 -12.86 18.05 5.75
N SER A 58 -13.35 17.36 4.72
CA SER A 58 -12.52 16.67 3.73
C SER A 58 -11.67 17.63 2.90
N GLN A 59 -12.12 18.87 2.67
CA GLN A 59 -11.34 19.89 1.94
C GLN A 59 -10.06 20.28 2.69
N GLY A 60 -10.15 20.45 4.01
CA GLY A 60 -9.00 20.71 4.87
C GLY A 60 -8.04 19.52 4.95
N LEU A 61 -8.54 18.29 4.80
CA LEU A 61 -7.71 17.09 4.71
C LEU A 61 -6.88 17.11 3.41
N PHE A 62 -7.53 17.31 2.26
CA PHE A 62 -6.88 17.33 0.94
C PHE A 62 -5.82 18.43 0.85
N SER A 63 -6.17 19.64 1.30
CA SER A 63 -5.26 20.78 1.35
C SER A 63 -4.00 20.50 2.17
N LYS A 64 -4.09 19.75 3.28
CA LYS A 64 -2.94 19.36 4.09
C LYS A 64 -2.12 18.21 3.52
N LEU A 65 -2.76 17.35 2.72
CA LEU A 65 -2.09 16.25 2.02
C LEU A 65 -1.44 16.70 0.70
N GLY A 66 -1.68 17.95 0.27
CA GLY A 66 -1.12 18.51 -0.96
C GLY A 66 -1.73 17.94 -2.23
N ILE A 67 -2.98 17.46 -2.13
CA ILE A 67 -3.78 16.87 -3.21
C ILE A 67 -5.13 17.57 -3.33
#